data_AF-A0A1A8DIK1-F1
#
_entry.id   AF-A0A1A8DIK1-F1
#
_cell.length_a   1.000
_cell.length_b   1.000
_cell.length_c   1.000
_cell.angle_alpha   90.00
_cell.angle_beta   90.00
_cell.angle_gamma   90.00
#
_symmetry.space_group_name_H-M   'P 1'
#
loop_
_entity.id
_entity.type
_entity.pdbx_description
1 polymer ?
#
loop_
_entity_poly.entity_id
_entity_poly.type
_entity_poly.pdbx_seq_one_letter_code
_entity_poly.pdbx_strand_id
1 'polypeptide(L)'
;KHNINVWFEPTDKEKARKPFLSDAWKFLSYSSPNLAELCIMNKTLGISTPDELPNTLDEILKAAAALSRPLLEHLHCLVVTLGPH
;
A
#
# COMPACT_ATOMS: atom_id res chain seq x y z
N LYS A 1 2.36 -21.69 -10.59
CA LYS A 1 3.04 -20.56 -9.90
C LYS A 1 4.45 -20.46 -10.47
N HIS A 2 4.75 -19.42 -11.26
CA HIS A 2 6.14 -19.09 -11.54
C HIS A 2 6.66 -18.36 -10.31
N ASN A 3 7.72 -18.87 -9.67
CA ASN A 3 8.27 -18.36 -8.40
C ASN A 3 9.08 -17.07 -8.62
N ILE A 4 8.53 -16.14 -9.39
CA ILE A 4 9.16 -14.88 -9.75
C ILE A 4 8.69 -13.85 -8.73
N ASN A 5 9.65 -13.25 -8.05
CA ASN A 5 9.36 -12.15 -7.14
C ASN A 5 9.00 -10.91 -7.96
N VAL A 6 7.78 -10.40 -7.77
CA VAL A 6 7.29 -9.22 -8.50
C VAL A 6 7.30 -8.02 -7.57
N TRP A 7 7.97 -6.95 -8.01
CA TRP A 7 7.91 -5.64 -7.37
C TRP A 7 6.92 -4.75 -8.11
N PHE A 8 5.97 -4.17 -7.38
CA PHE A 8 5.04 -3.18 -7.89
C PHE A 8 5.42 -1.78 -7.37
N GLU A 9 5.75 -0.87 -8.28
CA GLU A 9 5.96 0.55 -7.93
C GLU A 9 4.70 1.34 -8.31
N PRO A 10 3.91 1.81 -7.32
CA PRO A 10 2.81 2.71 -7.59
C PRO A 10 3.37 4.07 -7.98
N THR A 11 3.16 4.50 -9.22
CA THR A 11 3.69 5.80 -9.69
C THR A 11 2.78 6.97 -9.36
N ASP A 12 1.50 6.68 -9.14
CA ASP A 12 0.46 7.66 -8.84
C ASP A 12 -0.77 6.97 -8.25
N LYS A 13 -1.65 7.79 -7.67
CA LYS A 13 -2.92 7.41 -7.05
C LYS A 13 -3.79 6.49 -7.92
N GLU A 14 -3.95 6.79 -9.20
CA GLU A 14 -4.81 6.01 -10.10
C GLU A 14 -4.18 4.67 -10.49
N LYS A 15 -2.85 4.62 -10.59
CA LYS A 15 -2.14 3.36 -10.84
C LYS A 15 -2.05 2.49 -9.61
N ALA A 16 -1.98 3.07 -8.40
CA ALA A 16 -1.91 2.35 -7.14
C ALA A 16 -3.10 1.40 -6.94
N ARG A 17 -4.31 1.79 -7.35
CA ARG A 17 -5.49 0.92 -7.23
C ARG A 17 -5.53 -0.26 -8.21
N LYS A 18 -4.81 -0.20 -9.34
CA LYS A 18 -5.02 -1.15 -10.45
C LYS A 18 -4.88 -2.63 -10.05
N PRO A 19 -3.82 -3.04 -9.32
CA PRO A 19 -3.69 -4.44 -8.90
C PRO A 19 -4.77 -4.86 -7.90
N PHE A 20 -5.36 -3.91 -7.17
CA PHE A 20 -6.33 -4.12 -6.08
C PHE A 20 -7.78 -4.15 -6.57
N LEU A 21 -8.03 -3.82 -7.85
CA LEU A 21 -9.35 -4.00 -8.49
C LEU A 21 -9.67 -5.47 -8.83
N SER A 22 -8.69 -6.37 -8.68
CA SER A 22 -8.82 -7.81 -8.87
C SER A 22 -7.91 -8.53 -7.89
N ASP A 23 -7.83 -9.86 -7.94
CA ASP A 23 -6.89 -10.63 -7.10
C ASP A 23 -5.41 -10.53 -7.55
N ALA A 24 -5.11 -9.72 -8.57
CA ALA A 24 -3.75 -9.56 -9.10
C ALA A 24 -2.72 -9.15 -8.03
N TRP A 25 -3.12 -8.33 -7.05
CA TRP A 25 -2.23 -7.90 -5.97
C TRP A 25 -1.71 -9.05 -5.10
N LYS A 26 -2.44 -10.16 -4.99
CA LYS A 26 -2.02 -11.35 -4.22
C LYS A 26 -0.84 -12.11 -4.84
N PHE A 27 -0.48 -11.77 -6.08
CA PHE A 27 0.68 -12.32 -6.79
C PHE A 27 1.91 -11.41 -6.74
N LEU A 28 1.79 -10.22 -6.13
CA LEU A 28 2.91 -9.32 -5.90
C LEU A 28 3.74 -9.82 -4.71
N SER A 29 5.04 -9.57 -4.74
CA SER A 29 5.94 -9.89 -3.62
C SER A 29 6.32 -8.65 -2.84
N TYR A 30 6.51 -7.53 -3.54
CA TYR A 30 6.98 -6.27 -2.98
C TYR A 30 6.18 -5.09 -3.53
N SER A 31 6.05 -4.04 -2.72
CA SER A 31 5.52 -2.75 -3.17
C SER A 31 6.12 -1.59 -2.38
N SER A 32 6.25 -0.42 -3.00
CA SER A 32 6.80 0.80 -2.36
C SER A 32 5.90 2.04 -2.46
N PRO A 33 4.64 1.97 -1.98
CA PRO A 33 3.73 3.10 -2.03
C PRO A 33 4.18 4.25 -1.12
N ASN A 34 3.86 5.48 -1.48
CA ASN A 34 3.75 6.54 -0.48
C ASN A 34 2.47 6.38 0.37
N LEU A 35 2.32 7.16 1.43
CA LEU A 35 1.16 7.07 2.33
C LEU A 35 -0.19 7.28 1.59
N ALA A 36 -0.23 8.18 0.61
CA ALA A 36 -1.45 8.47 -0.16
C ALA A 36 -1.87 7.29 -1.05
N GLU A 37 -0.90 6.65 -1.70
CA GLU A 37 -1.11 5.44 -2.50
C GLU A 37 -1.51 4.26 -1.63
N LEU A 38 -0.89 4.10 -0.46
CA LEU A 38 -1.24 3.06 0.51
C LEU A 38 -2.69 3.18 0.97
N CYS A 39 -3.18 4.40 1.22
CA CYS A 39 -4.60 4.66 1.49
C CYS A 39 -5.48 4.21 0.31
N ILE A 40 -5.10 4.52 -0.93
CA ILE A 40 -5.91 4.13 -2.09
C ILE A 40 -5.94 2.61 -2.28
N MET A 41 -4.82 1.92 -2.09
CA MET A 41 -4.75 0.45 -2.14
C MET A 41 -5.74 -0.16 -1.15
N ASN A 42 -5.71 0.29 0.11
CA ASN A 42 -6.61 -0.18 1.17
C ASN A 42 -8.08 0.18 0.89
N LYS A 43 -8.36 1.42 0.47
CA LYS A 43 -9.70 1.86 0.11
C LYS A 43 -10.30 1.04 -1.03
N THR A 44 -9.48 0.64 -2.01
CA THR A 44 -9.90 -0.22 -3.11
C THR A 44 -10.30 -1.62 -2.64
N LEU A 45 -9.67 -2.12 -1.57
CA LEU A 45 -10.05 -3.37 -0.90
C LEU A 45 -11.24 -3.23 0.06
N GLY A 46 -11.85 -2.03 0.18
CA GLY A 46 -12.93 -1.76 1.13
C GLY A 46 -12.47 -1.64 2.58
N ILE A 47 -11.16 -1.51 2.82
CA ILE A 47 -10.59 -1.31 4.15
C ILE A 47 -10.73 0.16 4.53
N SER A 48 -11.11 0.42 5.78
CA SER A 48 -11.25 1.78 6.29
C SER A 48 -9.90 2.52 6.27
N THR A 49 -9.93 3.77 5.80
CA THR A 49 -8.76 4.65 5.68
C THR A 49 -9.08 6.02 6.26
N PRO A 50 -8.08 6.78 6.72
CA PRO A 50 -8.27 8.18 7.10
C PRO A 50 -8.91 9.00 5.97
N ASP A 51 -9.85 9.89 6.32
CA ASP A 51 -10.46 10.83 5.36
C ASP A 51 -9.44 11.87 4.87
N GLU A 52 -8.53 12.27 5.76
CA GLU A 52 -7.40 13.15 5.47
C GLU A 52 -6.09 12.48 5.87
N LEU A 53 -5.02 12.79 5.14
CA LEU A 53 -3.71 12.24 5.46
C LEU A 53 -3.18 12.86 6.76
N PRO A 54 -2.67 12.04 7.69
CA PRO A 54 -2.06 12.55 8.92
C PRO A 54 -0.84 13.41 8.61
N ASN A 55 -0.57 14.40 9.46
CA ASN A 55 0.50 15.37 9.26
C ASN A 55 1.60 15.30 10.34
N THR A 56 1.37 14.57 11.43
CA THR A 56 2.39 14.29 12.45
C THR A 56 3.09 12.96 12.18
N LEU A 57 4.39 12.88 12.45
CA LEU A 57 5.17 11.66 12.21
C LEU A 57 4.57 10.44 12.93
N ASP A 58 4.12 10.60 14.18
CA ASP A 58 3.52 9.52 14.95
C ASP A 58 2.22 9.00 14.33
N GLU A 59 1.35 9.89 13.86
CA GLU A 59 0.12 9.50 13.19
C GLU A 59 0.39 8.88 11.82
N ILE A 60 1.38 9.40 11.09
CA ILE A 60 1.86 8.84 9.81
C ILE A 60 2.36 7.40 10.02
N LEU A 61 3.19 7.16 11.02
CA LEU A 61 3.73 5.83 11.33
C LEU A 61 2.61 4.87 11.76
N LYS A 62 1.67 5.33 12.59
CA LYS A 62 0.50 4.53 13.00
C LYS A 62 -0.38 4.16 11.80
N ALA A 63 -0.68 5.13 10.94
CA ALA A 63 -1.47 4.91 9.73
C ALA A 63 -0.76 3.95 8.76
N ALA A 64 0.53 4.19 8.47
CA ALA A 64 1.31 3.32 7.61
C ALA A 64 1.36 1.89 8.14
N ALA A 65 1.60 1.69 9.44
CA ALA A 65 1.62 0.37 10.05
C ALA A 65 0.24 -0.30 10.00
N ALA A 66 -0.84 0.41 10.31
CA ALA A 66 -2.20 -0.14 10.29
C ALA A 66 -2.61 -0.56 8.88
N LEU A 67 -2.35 0.28 7.87
CA LEU A 67 -2.72 0.05 6.47
C LEU A 67 -1.81 -0.97 5.76
N SER A 68 -0.60 -1.22 6.27
CA SER A 68 0.31 -2.22 5.70
C SER A 68 -0.04 -3.64 6.13
N ARG A 69 -0.53 -3.83 7.37
CA ARG A 69 -0.87 -5.14 7.95
C ARG A 69 -1.73 -6.04 7.04
N PRO A 70 -2.89 -5.61 6.53
CA PRO A 70 -3.73 -6.47 5.69
C PRO A 70 -3.06 -6.83 4.36
N LEU A 71 -2.20 -5.97 3.84
CA LEU A 71 -1.51 -6.21 2.58
C LEU A 71 -0.36 -7.22 2.74
N LEU A 72 0.29 -7.23 3.90
CA LEU A 72 1.37 -8.16 4.26
C LEU A 72 0.90 -9.61 4.48
N GLU A 73 -0.42 -9.87 4.47
CA GLU A 73 -0.95 -11.25 4.42
C GLU A 73 -0.57 -11.95 3.10
N HIS A 74 -0.33 -11.18 2.03
CA HIS A 74 0.04 -11.70 0.72
C HIS A 74 1.38 -11.14 0.20
N LEU A 75 1.71 -9.89 0.52
CA LEU A 75 3.01 -9.29 0.18
C LEU A 75 4.08 -9.75 1.16
N HIS A 76 5.29 -10.04 0.66
CA HIS A 76 6.42 -10.36 1.52
C HIS A 76 6.97 -9.12 2.25
N CYS A 77 6.94 -7.96 1.60
CA CYS A 77 7.42 -6.72 2.19
C CYS A 77 6.79 -5.49 1.50
N LEU A 78 6.55 -4.46 2.31
CA LEU A 78 6.06 -3.15 1.92
C LEU A 78 7.04 -2.09 2.39
N VAL A 79 7.50 -1.23 1.47
CA VAL A 79 8.38 -0.11 1.77
C VAL A 79 7.59 1.19 1.62
N VAL A 80 6.96 1.64 2.72
CA VAL A 80 6.13 2.85 2.67
C VAL A 80 7.04 4.09 2.65
N THR A 81 6.93 4.90 1.60
CA THR A 81 7.72 6.14 1.48
C THR A 81 6.99 7.31 2.14
N LEU A 82 7.71 8.04 3.00
CA LEU A 82 7.15 9.16 3.78
C LEU A 82 7.59 10.53 3.27
N GLY A 83 8.30 10.61 2.15
CA GLY A 83 8.74 11.90 1.60
C GLY A 83 9.65 12.68 2.56
N PRO A 84 9.52 14.02 2.66
CA PRO A 84 10.37 14.87 3.50
C PRO A 84 10.18 14.73 5.02
N HIS A 85 9.33 13.82 5.47
CA HIS A 85 9.13 13.56 6.90
C HIS A 85 10.39 12.98 7.57
#